data_AF-A0A9D1GSU8-F1
#
_entry.id   AF-A0A9D1GSU8-F1
#
_cell.length_a   1.000
_cell.length_b   1.000
_cell.length_c   1.000
_cell.angle_alpha   90.00
_cell.angle_beta   90.00
_cell.angle_gamma   90.00
#
_symmetry.space_group_name_H-M   'P 1'
#
loop_
_entity.id
_entity.type
_entity.pdbx_description
1 polymer ?
#
loop_
_entity_poly.entity_id
_entity_poly.type
_entity_poly.pdbx_seq_one_letter_code
_entity_poly.pdbx_strand_id
1 'polypeptide(L)'
;MKKQQVGLIPKILLTLGMLIIFGLGIFYFIEAANGQQSFFTKHFFIPIILLIIGCIAIYLPYVSSKSYSGDTKGDKLMLGVGLVLIFCSILSLVLSFA
;
A
#
# COMPACT_ATOMS: atom_id res chain seq x y z
N MET A 1 -0.37 -22.69 21.04
CA MET A 1 -0.29 -21.68 19.95
C MET A 1 1.10 -21.06 19.97
N LYS A 2 1.95 -21.33 18.98
CA LYS A 2 3.28 -20.71 18.88
C LYS A 2 3.09 -19.22 18.57
N LYS A 3 3.57 -18.34 19.46
CA LYS A 3 3.75 -16.91 19.15
C LYS A 3 4.67 -16.84 17.94
N GLN A 4 4.13 -16.61 16.76
CA GLN A 4 4.95 -16.26 15.59
C GLN A 4 5.48 -14.87 15.89
N GLN A 5 6.71 -14.79 16.41
CA GLN A 5 7.42 -13.53 16.58
C GLN A 5 7.59 -12.95 15.19
N VAL A 6 6.70 -12.04 14.85
CA VAL A 6 6.83 -11.21 13.68
C VAL A 6 8.15 -10.47 13.83
N GLY A 7 9.09 -10.73 12.91
CA GLY A 7 10.38 -10.04 12.90
C GLY A 7 10.19 -8.52 12.88
N LEU A 8 11.17 -7.79 13.38
CA LEU A 8 11.18 -6.32 13.39
C LEU A 8 11.00 -5.73 11.98
N ILE A 9 11.48 -6.44 10.95
CA ILE A 9 11.57 -6.05 9.55
C ILE A 9 10.19 -5.72 8.90
N PRO A 10 9.18 -6.61 8.90
CA PRO A 10 7.86 -6.29 8.32
C PRO A 10 7.15 -5.13 9.02
N LYS A 11 7.35 -4.93 10.34
CA LYS A 11 6.80 -3.76 11.05
C LYS A 11 7.42 -2.45 10.56
N ILE A 12 8.74 -2.45 10.34
CA ILE A 12 9.46 -1.30 9.80
C ILE A 12 8.98 -1.01 8.37
N LEU A 13 8.84 -2.04 7.52
CA LEU A 13 8.35 -1.89 6.15
C LEU A 13 6.94 -1.28 6.10
N LEU A 14 6.02 -1.76 6.94
CA LEU A 14 4.67 -1.19 7.05
C LEU A 14 4.69 0.28 7.48
N THR A 15 5.52 0.60 8.48
CA THR A 15 5.63 1.96 9.02
C THR A 15 6.21 2.92 7.97
N LEU A 16 7.27 2.51 7.27
CA LEU A 16 7.86 3.27 6.17
C LEU A 16 6.86 3.46 5.02
N GLY A 17 6.13 2.40 4.65
CA GLY A 17 5.09 2.49 3.62
C GLY A 17 4.00 3.52 3.97
N MET A 18 3.52 3.52 5.21
CA MET A 18 2.54 4.51 5.69
C MET A 18 3.10 5.94 5.67
N LEU A 19 4.36 6.13 6.07
CA LEU A 19 5.02 7.45 6.00
C LEU A 19 5.16 7.94 4.55
N ILE A 20 5.48 7.05 3.61
CA ILE A 20 5.59 7.40 2.20
C ILE A 20 4.22 7.80 1.63
N ILE A 21 3.15 7.04 1.93
CA ILE A 21 1.78 7.39 1.49
C ILE A 21 1.39 8.76 2.05
N PHE A 22 1.65 9.01 3.33
CA PHE A 22 1.32 10.28 3.96
C PHE A 22 2.10 11.44 3.34
N GLY A 23 3.40 11.28 3.12
CA GLY A 23 4.25 12.28 2.47
C GLY A 23 3.82 12.58 1.04
N LEU A 24 3.48 11.55 0.26
CA LEU A 24 2.91 11.71 -1.08
C LEU A 24 1.57 12.44 -1.03
N GLY A 25 0.70 12.13 -0.07
CA GLY A 25 -0.59 12.80 0.10
C GLY A 25 -0.45 14.30 0.38
N ILE A 26 0.49 14.68 1.25
CA ILE A 26 0.82 16.10 1.49
C ILE A 26 1.35 16.75 0.21
N PHE A 27 2.27 16.08 -0.49
CA PHE A 27 2.83 16.59 -1.74
C PHE A 27 1.76 16.83 -2.80
N TYR A 28 0.84 15.88 -2.98
CA TYR A 28 -0.31 16.01 -3.88
C TYR A 28 -1.18 17.21 -3.52
N PHE A 29 -1.47 17.41 -2.22
CA PHE A 29 -2.28 18.53 -1.77
C PHE A 29 -1.62 19.88 -2.04
N ILE A 30 -0.30 19.98 -1.83
CA ILE A 30 0.48 21.19 -2.15
C ILE A 30 0.41 21.50 -3.65
N GLU A 31 0.61 20.51 -4.52
CA GLU A 31 0.53 20.72 -5.96
C GLU A 31 -0.88 21.07 -6.44
N ALA A 32 -1.91 20.44 -5.84
CA ALA A 32 -3.30 20.76 -6.13
C ALA A 32 -3.64 22.20 -5.72
N ALA A 33 -3.16 22.67 -4.56
CA ALA A 33 -3.33 24.05 -4.10
C ALA A 33 -2.59 25.07 -4.99
N ASN A 34 -1.45 24.69 -5.55
CA ASN A 34 -0.66 25.51 -6.47
C ASN A 34 -1.20 25.49 -7.92
N GLY A 35 -2.23 24.68 -8.21
CA GLY A 35 -2.86 24.58 -9.53
C GLY A 35 -1.99 23.96 -10.62
N GLN A 36 -0.79 23.45 -10.28
CA GLN A 36 0.11 22.79 -11.21
C GLN A 36 0.56 21.47 -10.61
N GLN A 37 0.05 20.38 -11.17
CA GLN A 37 0.54 19.04 -10.88
C GLN A 37 1.79 18.75 -11.71
N SER A 38 2.84 18.29 -11.06
CA SER A 38 4.05 17.86 -11.74
C SER A 38 3.80 16.61 -12.59
N PHE A 39 4.69 16.38 -13.55
CA PHE A 39 4.73 15.13 -14.30
C PHE A 39 4.75 13.92 -13.35
N PHE A 40 5.50 14.00 -12.26
CA PHE A 40 5.57 12.94 -11.27
C PHE A 40 4.18 12.61 -10.67
N THR A 41 3.47 13.62 -10.20
CA THR A 41 2.16 13.45 -9.57
C THR A 41 1.11 12.91 -10.53
N LYS A 42 1.11 13.38 -11.79
CA LYS A 42 0.16 12.89 -12.79
C LYS A 42 0.36 11.42 -13.15
N HIS A 43 1.61 10.97 -13.22
CA HIS A 43 1.92 9.64 -13.75
C HIS A 43 2.20 8.57 -12.71
N PHE A 44 2.75 8.94 -11.55
CA PHE A 44 3.28 7.97 -10.60
C PHE A 44 2.57 7.97 -9.25
N PHE A 45 1.80 9.00 -8.91
CA PHE A 45 1.14 9.10 -7.61
C PHE A 45 0.19 7.93 -7.32
N ILE A 46 -0.80 7.70 -8.20
CA ILE A 46 -1.79 6.64 -8.05
C ILE A 46 -1.14 5.24 -8.11
N PRO A 47 -0.27 4.92 -9.08
CA PRO A 47 0.44 3.64 -9.10
C PRO A 47 1.23 3.38 -7.81
N ILE A 48 2.03 4.33 -7.35
CA ILE A 48 2.87 4.15 -6.16
C ILE A 48 2.00 3.92 -4.91
N ILE A 49 0.90 4.65 -4.75
CA ILE A 49 -0.01 4.46 -3.62
C ILE A 49 -0.64 3.06 -3.65
N LEU A 50 -1.15 2.64 -4.82
CA LEU A 50 -1.76 1.31 -4.97
C LEU A 50 -0.76 0.19 -4.69
N LEU A 51 0.49 0.35 -5.13
CA LEU A 51 1.58 -0.60 -4.88
C LEU A 51 1.86 -0.72 -3.37
N ILE A 52 2.02 0.42 -2.68
CA ILE A 52 2.35 0.43 -1.25
C ILE A 52 1.18 -0.12 -0.42
N ILE A 53 -0.06 0.26 -0.71
CA ILE A 53 -1.24 -0.28 -0.02
C ILE A 53 -1.37 -1.78 -0.29
N GLY A 54 -1.12 -2.23 -1.52
CA GLY A 54 -1.13 -3.66 -1.87
C GLY A 54 -0.10 -4.45 -1.07
N CYS A 55 1.14 -3.95 -0.97
CA CYS A 55 2.16 -4.53 -0.10
C CYS A 55 1.72 -4.55 1.36
N ILE A 56 1.17 -3.44 1.88
CA ILE A 56 0.65 -3.37 3.25
C ILE A 56 -0.42 -4.44 3.49
N ALA A 57 -1.39 -4.58 2.58
CA ALA A 57 -2.45 -5.58 2.68
C ALA A 57 -1.90 -7.01 2.71
N ILE A 58 -0.84 -7.30 1.95
CA ILE A 58 -0.16 -8.60 1.99
C ILE A 58 0.54 -8.82 3.33
N TYR A 59 1.25 -7.81 3.84
CA TYR A 59 2.08 -7.95 5.04
C TYR A 59 1.31 -7.81 6.36
N LEU A 60 0.14 -7.17 6.37
CA LEU A 60 -0.63 -6.92 7.58
C LEU A 60 -1.04 -8.20 8.36
N PRO A 61 -1.53 -9.27 7.71
CA PRO A 61 -1.86 -10.53 8.39
C PRO A 61 -0.66 -11.16 9.09
N TYR A 62 0.55 -10.99 8.53
CA TYR A 62 1.78 -11.49 9.13
C TYR A 62 2.23 -10.70 10.35
N VAL A 63 1.80 -9.44 10.49
CA VAL A 63 2.17 -8.57 11.61
C VAL A 63 1.15 -8.63 12.75
N SER A 64 -0.10 -8.97 12.45
CA SER A 64 -1.15 -9.08 13.45
C SER A 64 -1.04 -10.40 14.23
N SER A 65 -0.83 -10.33 15.54
CA SER A 65 -0.78 -11.51 16.42
C SER A 65 -2.15 -12.15 16.68
N LYS A 66 -3.23 -11.50 16.26
CA LYS A 66 -4.58 -12.05 16.17
C LYS A 66 -4.93 -12.10 14.69
N SER A 67 -5.36 -13.25 14.17
CA SER A 67 -6.03 -13.28 12.86
C SER A 67 -7.09 -12.18 12.86
N TYR A 68 -7.09 -11.32 11.84
CA TYR A 68 -7.77 -10.02 11.87
C TYR A 68 -9.29 -10.17 12.11
N SER A 69 -9.85 -11.36 11.88
CA SER A 69 -11.23 -11.73 12.21
C SER A 69 -11.37 -13.03 13.02
N GLY A 70 -10.29 -13.64 13.49
CA GLY A 70 -10.31 -15.02 14.00
C GLY A 70 -10.61 -16.08 12.92
N ASP A 71 -10.78 -15.65 11.66
CA ASP A 71 -11.15 -16.46 10.53
C ASP A 71 -10.05 -16.41 9.47
N THR A 72 -9.38 -17.55 9.25
CA THR A 72 -8.36 -17.71 8.19
C THR A 72 -8.85 -17.33 6.79
N LYS A 73 -10.16 -17.22 6.57
CA LYS A 73 -10.74 -16.68 5.33
C LYS A 73 -10.44 -15.19 5.14
N GLY A 74 -10.49 -14.39 6.21
CA GLY A 74 -10.21 -12.95 6.17
C GLY A 74 -8.78 -12.66 5.74
N ASP A 75 -7.82 -13.40 6.31
CA ASP A 75 -6.39 -13.25 5.98
C ASP A 75 -6.11 -13.63 4.50
N LYS A 76 -6.80 -14.64 3.96
CA LYS A 76 -6.70 -15.03 2.54
C LYS A 76 -7.32 -13.99 1.60
N LEU A 77 -8.46 -13.42 1.98
CA LEU A 77 -9.07 -12.33 1.22
C LEU A 77 -8.16 -11.10 1.19
N MET A 78 -7.48 -10.81 2.30
CA MET A 78 -6.55 -9.68 2.39
C MET A 78 -5.34 -9.84 1.46
N LEU A 79 -4.80 -11.06 1.34
CA LEU A 79 -3.80 -11.39 0.31
C LEU A 79 -4.33 -11.17 -1.11
N GLY A 80 -5.58 -11.60 -1.37
CA GLY A 80 -6.24 -11.38 -2.67
C GLY A 80 -6.40 -9.90 -2.99
N VAL A 81 -6.87 -9.09 -2.05
CA VAL A 81 -6.98 -7.63 -2.18
C VAL A 81 -5.61 -7.02 -2.47
N GLY A 82 -4.57 -7.44 -1.76
CA GLY A 82 -3.20 -6.96 -1.99
C GLY A 82 -2.70 -7.24 -3.41
N LEU A 83 -2.93 -8.45 -3.94
CA LEU A 83 -2.57 -8.79 -5.31
C LEU A 83 -3.34 -7.96 -6.35
N VAL A 84 -4.64 -7.75 -6.14
CA VAL A 84 -5.48 -6.93 -7.03
C VAL A 84 -4.98 -5.48 -7.03
N LEU A 85 -4.61 -4.93 -5.88
CA LEU A 85 -4.08 -3.57 -5.79
C LEU A 85 -2.74 -3.41 -6.52
N ILE A 86 -1.84 -4.39 -6.40
CA ILE A 86 -0.57 -4.40 -7.16
C ILE A 86 -0.84 -4.48 -8.65
N PHE A 87 -1.80 -5.30 -9.09
CA PHE A 87 -2.18 -5.37 -10.49
C PHE A 87 -2.78 -4.05 -10.99
N CYS A 88 -3.68 -3.43 -10.22
CA CYS A 88 -4.22 -2.10 -10.51
C CYS A 88 -3.12 -1.02 -10.55
N SER A 89 -2.09 -1.11 -9.73
CA SER A 89 -0.93 -0.21 -9.81
C SER A 89 -0.27 -0.29 -11.19
N ILE A 90 -0.03 -1.49 -11.70
CA ILE A 90 0.61 -1.71 -13.00
C ILE A 90 -0.29 -1.17 -14.11
N LEU A 91 -1.59 -1.49 -14.08
CA LEU A 91 -2.55 -0.96 -15.06
C LEU A 91 -2.63 0.57 -15.02
N SER A 92 -2.67 1.16 -13.82
CA SER A 92 -2.71 2.61 -13.66
C SER A 92 -1.45 3.26 -14.21
N LEU A 93 -0.29 2.61 -14.11
CA LEU A 93 0.94 3.11 -14.69
C LEU A 93 0.86 3.04 -16.22
N VAL A 94 0.48 1.90 -16.79
CA VAL A 94 0.32 1.74 -18.25
C VAL A 94 -0.67 2.76 -18.82
N LEU A 95 -1.84 2.91 -18.20
CA LEU A 95 -2.87 3.86 -18.62
C LEU A 95 -2.43 5.31 -18.49
N SER A 96 -1.49 5.61 -17.60
CA SER A 96 -1.00 6.97 -17.45
C SER A 96 -0.06 7.39 -18.59
N PHE A 97 0.56 6.42 -19.26
CA PHE A 97 1.47 6.64 -20.40
C PHE A 97 0.85 6.30 -21.76
N ALA A 98 -0.37 5.78 -21.78
CA ALA A 98 -1.14 5.46 -23.00
C ALA A 98 -1.93 6.69 -23.46
#